data_AF-A0A1T1BKW0-F1
#
_entry.id   AF-A0A1T1BKW0-F1
#
_cell.length_a   1.000
_cell.length_b   1.000
_cell.length_c   1.000
_cell.angle_alpha   90.00
_cell.angle_beta   90.00
_cell.angle_gamma   90.00
#
_symmetry.space_group_name_H-M   'P 1'
#
loop_
_entity.id
_entity.type
_entity.pdbx_description
1 polymer ?
#
loop_
_entity_poly.entity_id
_entity_poly.type
_entity_poly.pdbx_seq_one_letter_code
_entity_poly.pdbx_strand_id
1 'polypeptide(L)'
;MVHIQITNTMKLFSCSIVSVILLVLFFVNRRSGEKTKGVYVISLVSQGAQSFTFPDDSIFVDKELAVEKIMRLDEFIVDDKSDVKESVDTYYFIDFKKRQYKDIGKNLEKDPKNIPWIQLAKKELGFNFHNKWLENENYKMKDTIYNGENIKKVISNSKNGERYEIFLRQNVTENKPLVLFAGIEDKFKAEVIKMIITYPENKGSFIYTKKFIPLKSHEILSAMNKFQ
;
A
#
# COMPACT_ATOMS: atom_id res chain seq x y z
N MET A 1 24.43 -67.81 47.66
CA MET A 1 23.57 -67.73 46.47
C MET A 1 22.49 -66.70 46.78
N VAL A 2 22.63 -65.50 46.23
CA VAL A 2 21.85 -64.32 46.64
C VAL A 2 20.64 -64.19 45.70
N HIS A 3 19.44 -64.23 46.27
CA HIS A 3 18.21 -63.89 45.56
C HIS A 3 18.00 -62.38 45.59
N ILE A 4 17.99 -61.74 44.42
CA ILE A 4 17.56 -60.35 44.24
C ILE A 4 16.20 -60.40 43.53
N GLN A 5 15.15 -59.96 44.20
CA GLN A 5 13.86 -59.65 43.58
C GLN A 5 13.90 -58.23 43.00
N ILE A 6 13.55 -58.10 41.72
CA ILE A 6 13.30 -56.80 41.08
C ILE A 6 11.78 -56.68 40.85
N THR A 7 11.27 -55.53 41.27
CA THR A 7 9.88 -55.11 41.36
C THR A 7 9.27 -54.65 40.02
N ASN A 8 7.94 -54.74 39.97
CA ASN A 8 7.04 -54.31 38.90
C ASN A 8 7.27 -52.88 38.39
N THR A 9 7.11 -52.68 37.08
CA THR A 9 6.79 -51.37 36.48
C THR A 9 5.52 -51.47 35.64
N MET A 10 4.54 -50.65 36.04
CA MET A 10 3.24 -50.46 35.41
C MET A 10 3.36 -49.98 33.96
N LYS A 11 2.57 -50.58 33.06
CA LYS A 11 2.30 -50.03 31.72
C LYS A 11 1.13 -49.05 31.81
N LEU A 12 1.41 -47.76 31.58
CA LEU A 12 0.43 -46.73 31.31
C LEU A 12 0.78 -46.10 29.95
N PHE A 13 0.25 -46.70 28.88
CA PHE A 13 0.34 -46.15 27.52
C PHE A 13 -1.04 -46.18 26.89
N SER A 14 -1.86 -45.18 27.19
CA SER A 14 -3.09 -44.92 26.44
C SER A 14 -3.60 -43.49 26.69
N CYS A 15 -2.84 -42.47 26.27
CA CYS A 15 -3.37 -41.10 26.26
C CYS A 15 -2.64 -40.17 25.27
N SER A 16 -2.36 -40.64 24.04
CA SER A 16 -1.58 -39.85 23.07
C SER A 16 -2.24 -39.63 21.71
N ILE A 17 -3.45 -40.15 21.46
CA ILE A 17 -4.11 -40.00 20.14
C ILE A 17 -5.19 -38.91 20.14
N VAL A 18 -5.82 -38.63 21.28
CA VAL A 18 -6.90 -37.62 21.37
C VAL A 18 -6.36 -36.18 21.30
N SER A 19 -5.11 -35.93 21.71
CA SER A 19 -4.52 -34.57 21.69
C SER A 19 -4.16 -34.07 20.29
N VAL A 20 -3.82 -34.97 19.35
CA VAL A 20 -3.41 -34.59 17.99
C VAL A 20 -4.61 -34.13 17.16
N ILE A 21 -5.79 -34.74 17.34
CA ILE A 21 -6.99 -34.38 16.58
C ILE A 21 -7.57 -33.04 17.07
N LEU A 22 -7.47 -32.74 18.37
CA LEU A 22 -7.91 -31.44 18.91
C LEU A 22 -7.03 -30.27 18.43
N LEU A 23 -5.72 -30.51 18.26
CA LEU A 23 -4.79 -29.50 17.74
C LEU A 23 -5.07 -29.16 16.27
N VAL A 24 -5.45 -30.14 15.44
CA VAL A 24 -5.79 -29.87 14.03
C VAL A 24 -7.06 -29.00 13.92
N LEU A 25 -8.04 -29.18 14.80
CA LEU A 25 -9.28 -28.39 14.77
C LEU A 25 -9.10 -26.94 15.24
N PHE A 26 -8.11 -26.64 16.09
CA PHE A 26 -7.80 -25.25 16.48
C PHE A 26 -7.05 -24.46 15.40
N PHE A 27 -6.40 -25.12 14.43
CA PHE A 27 -5.69 -24.45 13.34
C PHE A 27 -6.52 -24.24 12.06
N VAL A 28 -7.72 -24.83 11.95
CA VAL A 28 -8.56 -24.70 10.74
C VAL A 28 -9.38 -23.40 10.71
N ASN A 29 -9.45 -22.64 11.81
CA ASN A 29 -10.18 -21.36 11.85
C ASN A 29 -9.29 -20.12 11.56
N ARG A 30 -8.37 -20.22 10.59
CA ARG A 30 -7.81 -19.01 9.95
C ARG A 30 -8.88 -18.39 9.03
N ARG A 31 -9.82 -17.63 9.62
CA ARG A 31 -10.51 -16.56 8.89
C ARG A 31 -9.49 -15.46 8.55
N SER A 32 -8.63 -15.69 7.55
CA SER A 32 -7.67 -14.69 7.05
C SER A 32 -8.05 -14.12 5.68
N GLY A 33 -9.29 -14.31 5.21
CA GLY A 33 -9.67 -14.00 3.82
C GLY A 33 -10.30 -12.62 3.55
N GLU A 34 -10.76 -11.88 4.57
CA GLU A 34 -11.63 -10.70 4.33
C GLU A 34 -10.92 -9.34 4.33
N LYS A 35 -9.65 -9.26 4.74
CA LYS A 35 -8.91 -7.99 4.82
C LYS A 35 -8.23 -7.55 3.51
N THR A 36 -8.42 -8.29 2.41
CA THR A 36 -7.68 -8.08 1.16
C THR A 36 -8.47 -7.33 0.09
N LYS A 37 -9.75 -7.02 0.33
CA LYS A 37 -10.60 -6.25 -0.58
C LYS A 37 -10.85 -4.86 -0.03
N GLY A 38 -10.64 -3.84 -0.82
CA GLY A 38 -10.83 -2.46 -0.38
C GLY A 38 -10.46 -1.44 -1.42
N VAL A 39 -10.44 -0.18 -0.99
CA VAL A 39 -9.95 0.94 -1.79
C VAL A 39 -8.90 1.70 -1.00
N TYR A 40 -7.79 2.01 -1.66
CA TYR A 40 -6.89 3.04 -1.21
C TYR A 40 -7.37 4.37 -1.74
N VAL A 41 -7.70 5.28 -0.84
CA VAL A 41 -7.97 6.68 -1.15
C VAL A 41 -6.68 7.45 -0.96
N ILE A 42 -6.31 8.20 -1.99
CA ILE A 42 -5.10 9.00 -2.07
C ILE A 42 -5.50 10.46 -2.15
N SER A 43 -5.09 11.24 -1.16
CA SER A 43 -5.37 12.68 -1.10
C SER A 43 -4.08 13.47 -1.28
N LEU A 44 -4.12 14.50 -2.11
CA LEU A 44 -3.02 15.42 -2.34
C LEU A 44 -3.45 16.85 -2.00
N VAL A 45 -2.66 17.52 -1.17
CA VAL A 45 -2.87 18.92 -0.77
C VAL A 45 -1.59 19.69 -1.02
N SER A 46 -1.68 20.81 -1.74
CA SER A 46 -0.65 21.83 -1.78
C SER A 46 -0.91 22.87 -0.71
N GLN A 47 0.10 23.23 0.07
CA GLN A 47 0.04 24.28 1.08
C GLN A 47 1.11 25.32 0.79
N GLY A 48 0.72 26.54 0.47
CA GLY A 48 1.61 27.68 0.29
C GLY A 48 0.91 28.98 0.65
N ALA A 49 1.15 30.05 -0.12
CA ALA A 49 0.40 31.31 0.03
C ALA A 49 -1.12 31.10 -0.14
N GLN A 50 -1.50 30.17 -1.00
CA GLN A 50 -2.85 29.62 -1.10
C GLN A 50 -2.75 28.10 -0.94
N SER A 51 -3.73 27.49 -0.26
CA SER A 51 -3.83 26.03 -0.16
C SER A 51 -4.77 25.50 -1.22
N PHE A 52 -4.36 24.43 -1.89
CA PHE A 52 -5.15 23.76 -2.92
C PHE A 52 -5.31 22.28 -2.58
N THR A 53 -6.54 21.77 -2.65
CA THR A 53 -6.83 20.34 -2.45
C THR A 53 -7.18 19.75 -3.79
N PHE A 54 -6.40 18.76 -4.22
CA PHE A 54 -6.68 18.02 -5.45
C PHE A 54 -7.78 16.99 -5.18
N PRO A 55 -8.53 16.58 -6.22
CA PRO A 55 -9.45 15.46 -6.11
C PRO A 55 -8.73 14.21 -5.61
N ASP A 56 -9.44 13.41 -4.82
CA ASP A 56 -8.89 12.16 -4.33
C ASP A 56 -8.77 11.14 -5.47
N ASP A 57 -7.61 10.50 -5.57
CA ASP A 57 -7.40 9.32 -6.41
C ASP A 57 -7.82 8.05 -5.65
N SER A 58 -8.17 7.01 -6.40
CA SER A 58 -8.63 5.74 -5.82
C SER A 58 -8.00 4.53 -6.51
N ILE A 59 -7.49 3.62 -5.68
CA ILE A 59 -6.94 2.32 -6.11
C ILE A 59 -7.79 1.22 -5.48
N PHE A 60 -8.60 0.56 -6.29
CA PHE A 60 -9.39 -0.58 -5.88
C PHE A 60 -8.49 -1.81 -5.84
N VAL A 61 -8.52 -2.56 -4.74
CA VAL A 61 -7.64 -3.71 -4.52
C VAL A 61 -8.47 -4.94 -4.22
N ASP A 62 -8.11 -6.06 -4.86
CA ASP A 62 -8.54 -7.41 -4.50
C ASP A 62 -7.31 -8.32 -4.46
N LYS A 63 -6.86 -8.66 -3.24
CA LYS A 63 -5.65 -9.46 -2.99
C LYS A 63 -4.40 -8.78 -3.56
N GLU A 64 -3.82 -9.37 -4.60
CA GLU A 64 -2.58 -8.92 -5.24
C GLU A 64 -2.85 -8.10 -6.51
N LEU A 65 -4.12 -7.94 -6.90
CA LEU A 65 -4.53 -7.20 -8.09
C LEU A 65 -5.17 -5.88 -7.70
N ALA A 66 -4.96 -4.86 -8.52
CA ALA A 66 -5.58 -3.56 -8.33
C ALA A 66 -5.96 -2.86 -9.62
N VAL A 67 -6.95 -1.98 -9.53
CA VAL A 67 -7.31 -1.01 -10.57
C VAL A 67 -7.16 0.38 -9.99
N GLU A 68 -6.26 1.17 -10.56
CA GLU A 68 -6.03 2.56 -10.21
C GLU A 68 -6.64 3.46 -11.29
N LYS A 69 -7.44 4.44 -10.87
CA LYS A 69 -7.96 5.48 -11.75
C LYS A 69 -7.06 6.70 -11.62
N ILE A 70 -6.58 7.23 -12.75
CA ILE A 70 -5.82 8.47 -12.80
C ILE A 70 -6.71 9.59 -13.31
N MET A 71 -6.79 10.68 -12.56
CA MET A 71 -7.49 11.91 -12.96
C MET A 71 -6.51 12.90 -13.61
N ARG A 72 -7.00 13.64 -14.60
CA ARG A 72 -6.35 14.80 -15.21
C ARG A 72 -7.12 16.06 -14.88
N LEU A 73 -6.40 17.10 -14.46
CA LEU A 73 -6.91 18.45 -14.31
C LEU A 73 -6.40 19.29 -15.48
N ASP A 74 -7.32 19.80 -16.28
CA ASP A 74 -7.03 20.76 -17.34
C ASP A 74 -7.49 22.14 -16.86
N GLU A 75 -6.55 23.07 -16.63
CA GLU A 75 -6.85 24.46 -16.30
C GLU A 75 -6.98 25.29 -17.58
N PHE A 76 -8.07 26.03 -17.70
CA PHE A 76 -8.36 26.95 -18.79
C PHE A 76 -8.41 28.37 -18.25
N ILE A 77 -7.62 29.26 -18.84
CA ILE A 77 -7.68 30.69 -18.52
C ILE A 77 -8.43 31.38 -19.66
N VAL A 78 -9.61 31.91 -19.36
CA VAL A 78 -10.43 32.70 -20.30
C VAL A 78 -10.87 33.98 -19.60
N ASP A 79 -10.55 35.13 -20.18
CA ASP A 79 -10.89 36.47 -19.65
C ASP A 79 -10.53 36.66 -18.16
N ASP A 80 -9.27 36.36 -17.79
CA ASP A 80 -8.73 36.42 -16.42
C ASP A 80 -9.46 35.56 -15.38
N LYS A 81 -10.30 34.62 -15.82
CA LYS A 81 -10.92 33.60 -14.97
C LYS A 81 -10.27 32.25 -15.26
N SER A 82 -9.82 31.58 -14.21
CA SER A 82 -9.43 30.18 -14.28
C SER A 82 -10.65 29.29 -14.11
N ASP A 83 -10.84 28.37 -15.05
CA ASP A 83 -11.76 27.25 -14.95
C ASP A 83 -10.96 25.96 -14.93
N VAL A 84 -11.36 25.01 -14.09
CA VAL A 84 -10.66 23.74 -13.92
C VAL A 84 -11.59 22.62 -14.33
N LYS A 85 -11.20 21.88 -15.36
CA LYS A 85 -11.93 20.70 -15.83
C LYS A 85 -11.24 19.44 -15.36
N GLU A 86 -12.02 18.57 -14.73
CA GLU A 86 -11.56 17.24 -14.35
C GLU A 86 -11.97 16.22 -15.42
N SER A 87 -11.03 15.36 -15.81
CA SER A 87 -11.32 14.24 -16.70
C SER A 87 -10.50 13.01 -16.31
N VAL A 88 -10.94 11.83 -16.72
CA VAL A 88 -10.14 10.61 -16.52
C VAL A 88 -8.99 10.61 -17.51
N ASP A 89 -7.77 10.35 -17.03
CA ASP A 89 -6.59 10.22 -17.90
C ASP A 89 -6.35 8.77 -18.32
N THR A 90 -6.34 7.85 -17.37
CA THR A 90 -6.25 6.43 -17.68
C THR A 90 -6.67 5.59 -16.49
N TYR A 91 -6.85 4.30 -16.74
CA TYR A 91 -6.91 3.29 -15.71
C TYR A 91 -5.66 2.41 -15.82
N TYR A 92 -5.06 2.12 -14.68
CA TYR A 92 -3.98 1.13 -14.59
C TYR A 92 -4.50 -0.15 -13.95
N PHE A 93 -4.23 -1.28 -14.59
CA PHE A 93 -4.42 -2.60 -13.98
C PHE A 93 -3.08 -3.10 -13.45
N ILE A 94 -3.00 -3.34 -12.14
CA ILE A 94 -1.74 -3.59 -11.41
C ILE A 94 -1.76 -5.01 -10.85
N ASP A 95 -0.65 -5.72 -11.01
CA ASP A 95 -0.35 -6.99 -10.37
C ASP A 95 0.82 -6.77 -9.39
N PHE A 96 0.50 -6.62 -8.11
CA PHE A 96 1.49 -6.40 -7.05
C PHE A 96 2.38 -7.62 -6.81
N LYS A 97 1.90 -8.84 -7.10
CA LYS A 97 2.69 -10.07 -6.97
C LYS A 97 3.83 -10.08 -7.97
N LYS A 98 3.51 -9.76 -9.23
CA LYS A 98 4.49 -9.71 -10.33
C LYS A 98 5.21 -8.38 -10.42
N ARG A 99 4.80 -7.39 -9.62
CA ARG A 99 5.29 -6.01 -9.67
C ARG A 99 5.17 -5.41 -11.07
N GLN A 100 4.02 -5.57 -11.69
CA GLN A 100 3.76 -5.13 -13.06
C GLN A 100 2.43 -4.38 -13.17
N TYR A 101 2.27 -3.59 -14.22
CA TYR A 101 1.02 -2.92 -14.55
C TYR A 101 0.74 -2.90 -16.05
N LYS A 102 -0.53 -2.69 -16.41
CA LYS A 102 -1.02 -2.38 -17.75
C LYS A 102 -1.70 -1.03 -17.73
N ASP A 103 -1.40 -0.19 -18.72
CA ASP A 103 -2.22 0.97 -19.06
C ASP A 103 -3.40 0.49 -19.90
N ILE A 104 -4.59 0.38 -19.29
CA ILE A 104 -5.79 -0.09 -19.98
C ILE A 104 -6.56 1.06 -20.65
N GLY A 105 -6.03 2.29 -20.58
CA GLY A 105 -6.62 3.49 -21.17
C GLY A 105 -7.88 3.96 -20.45
N LYS A 106 -8.49 5.03 -20.98
CA LYS A 106 -9.73 5.63 -20.43
C LYS A 106 -10.99 4.77 -20.65
N ASN A 107 -10.98 3.88 -21.65
CA ASN A 107 -12.14 3.06 -22.00
C ASN A 107 -11.97 1.64 -21.46
N LEU A 108 -12.66 1.35 -20.35
CA LEU A 108 -12.65 0.05 -19.66
C LEU A 108 -13.26 -1.10 -20.47
N GLU A 109 -14.00 -0.81 -21.54
CA GLU A 109 -14.62 -1.85 -22.39
C GLU A 109 -13.62 -2.51 -23.36
N LYS A 110 -12.43 -1.92 -23.53
CA LYS A 110 -11.38 -2.51 -24.37
C LYS A 110 -10.77 -3.74 -23.71
N ASP A 111 -10.60 -4.82 -24.47
CA ASP A 111 -9.98 -6.05 -23.98
C ASP A 111 -8.50 -5.81 -23.59
N PRO A 112 -8.13 -5.95 -22.30
CA PRO A 112 -6.78 -5.71 -21.85
C PRO A 112 -5.79 -6.83 -22.21
N LYS A 113 -6.22 -7.94 -22.82
CA LYS A 113 -5.36 -9.11 -23.11
C LYS A 113 -4.11 -8.76 -23.91
N ASN A 114 -4.25 -7.93 -24.94
CA ASN A 114 -3.16 -7.58 -25.85
C ASN A 114 -2.28 -6.43 -25.35
N ILE A 115 -2.63 -5.81 -24.22
CA ILE A 115 -1.84 -4.73 -23.63
C ILE A 115 -0.65 -5.35 -22.89
N PRO A 116 0.59 -4.94 -23.19
CA PRO A 116 1.78 -5.52 -22.58
C PRO A 116 1.88 -5.14 -21.09
N TRP A 117 2.42 -6.06 -20.31
CA TRP A 117 2.80 -5.77 -18.92
C TRP A 117 4.08 -4.95 -18.87
N ILE A 118 4.08 -3.91 -18.05
CA ILE A 118 5.22 -3.03 -17.78
C ILE A 118 5.63 -3.20 -16.32
N GLN A 119 6.93 -3.07 -16.02
CA GLN A 119 7.42 -3.10 -14.65
C GLN A 119 6.87 -1.93 -13.83
N LEU A 120 6.31 -2.22 -12.65
CA LEU A 120 5.68 -1.22 -11.77
C LEU A 120 6.65 -0.11 -11.35
N ALA A 121 7.95 -0.41 -11.25
CA ALA A 121 8.99 0.59 -10.97
C ALA A 121 9.14 1.67 -12.06
N LYS A 122 8.58 1.45 -13.26
CA LYS A 122 8.56 2.42 -14.35
C LYS A 122 7.28 3.26 -14.40
N LYS A 123 6.29 2.94 -13.56
CA LYS A 123 5.03 3.69 -13.52
C LYS A 123 5.31 5.11 -13.04
N GLU A 124 4.95 6.09 -13.86
CA GLU A 124 4.94 7.48 -13.45
C GLU A 124 3.84 7.65 -12.38
N LEU A 125 4.21 8.22 -11.25
CA LEU A 125 3.25 8.66 -10.25
C LEU A 125 2.82 10.09 -10.63
N GLY A 126 1.55 10.44 -10.41
CA GLY A 126 1.01 11.77 -10.69
C GLY A 126 1.71 12.91 -9.93
N PHE A 127 2.62 12.57 -9.01
CA PHE A 127 3.63 13.45 -8.46
C PHE A 127 5.01 12.91 -8.84
N ASN A 128 5.83 13.76 -9.45
CA ASN A 128 7.17 13.37 -9.85
C ASN A 128 8.09 13.51 -8.63
N PHE A 129 8.30 12.40 -7.91
CA PHE A 129 9.18 12.37 -6.75
C PHE A 129 10.65 12.45 -7.22
N HIS A 130 11.21 13.66 -7.23
CA HIS A 130 12.53 13.93 -7.83
C HIS A 130 13.71 13.34 -7.03
N ASN A 131 13.49 12.88 -5.80
CA ASN A 131 14.55 12.23 -5.08
C ASN A 131 14.60 10.76 -5.50
N LYS A 132 15.63 10.40 -6.28
CA LYS A 132 16.14 9.04 -6.33
C LYS A 132 16.47 8.66 -4.89
N TRP A 133 15.48 8.12 -4.19
CA TRP A 133 15.63 7.63 -2.84
C TRP A 133 16.84 6.70 -2.88
N LEU A 134 17.88 7.06 -2.12
CA LEU A 134 18.82 6.13 -1.47
C LEU A 134 20.21 5.93 -2.05
N GLU A 135 20.76 6.88 -2.79
CA GLU A 135 22.23 6.94 -2.91
C GLU A 135 22.77 8.20 -2.24
N ASN A 136 23.35 8.01 -1.05
CA ASN A 136 24.18 8.98 -0.30
C ASN A 136 23.48 10.11 0.49
N GLU A 137 22.18 10.00 0.83
CA GLU A 137 21.52 10.97 1.73
C GLU A 137 21.41 10.49 3.18
N ASN A 138 21.82 11.35 4.12
CA ASN A 138 21.66 11.13 5.56
C ASN A 138 20.19 11.37 5.98
N TYR A 139 19.47 10.30 6.33
CA TYR A 139 18.12 10.39 6.89
C TYR A 139 18.11 10.11 8.41
N LYS A 140 17.14 10.68 9.11
CA LYS A 140 16.84 10.38 10.51
C LYS A 140 15.53 9.62 10.60
N MET A 141 15.50 8.56 11.40
CA MET A 141 14.29 7.81 11.70
C MET A 141 13.92 7.99 13.17
N LYS A 142 12.63 8.19 13.46
CA LYS A 142 12.12 8.23 14.83
C LYS A 142 10.75 7.59 14.95
N ASP A 143 10.43 7.09 16.13
CA ASP A 143 9.06 6.69 16.47
C ASP A 143 8.17 7.91 16.63
N THR A 144 6.91 7.79 16.21
CA THR A 144 5.90 8.84 16.38
C THR A 144 4.50 8.23 16.40
N ILE A 145 3.50 9.04 16.75
CA ILE A 145 2.09 8.65 16.73
C ILE A 145 1.41 9.42 15.61
N TYR A 146 0.66 8.73 14.76
CA TYR A 146 -0.16 9.33 13.73
C TYR A 146 -1.50 8.60 13.64
N ASN A 147 -2.60 9.36 13.69
CA ASN A 147 -3.97 8.81 13.76
C ASN A 147 -4.15 7.75 14.87
N GLY A 148 -3.50 7.95 16.02
CA GLY A 148 -3.57 7.02 17.16
C GLY A 148 -2.72 5.74 17.01
N GLU A 149 -1.98 5.58 15.91
CA GLU A 149 -1.12 4.42 15.66
C GLU A 149 0.36 4.79 15.88
N ASN A 150 1.13 3.87 16.49
CA ASN A 150 2.58 3.97 16.56
C ASN A 150 3.18 3.65 15.18
N ILE A 151 3.96 4.58 14.65
CA ILE A 151 4.54 4.50 13.31
C ILE A 151 5.99 5.00 13.31
N LYS A 152 6.73 4.71 12.23
CA LYS A 152 8.05 5.29 12.01
C LYS A 152 7.93 6.54 11.15
N LYS A 153 8.64 7.61 11.51
CA LYS A 153 8.81 8.81 10.69
C LYS A 153 10.24 8.88 10.19
N VAL A 154 10.41 8.97 8.88
CA VAL A 154 11.69 9.20 8.21
C VAL A 154 11.75 10.66 7.79
N ILE A 155 12.86 11.33 8.11
CA ILE A 155 13.12 12.72 7.73
C ILE A 155 14.41 12.73 6.91
N SER A 156 14.34 13.23 5.67
CA SER A 156 15.49 13.47 4.80
C SER A 156 15.49 14.92 4.32
N ASN A 157 16.67 15.46 4.02
CA ASN A 157 16.80 16.74 3.34
C ASN A 157 17.60 16.51 2.05
N SER A 158 17.08 16.95 0.92
CA SER A 158 17.81 16.85 -0.34
C SER A 158 18.90 17.91 -0.44
N LYS A 159 19.85 17.67 -1.35
CA LYS A 159 20.88 18.66 -1.71
C LYS A 159 20.29 19.99 -2.20
N ASN A 160 19.08 19.95 -2.76
CA ASN A 160 18.39 21.13 -3.28
C ASN A 160 17.58 21.87 -2.20
N GLY A 161 17.70 21.48 -0.93
CA GLY A 161 17.04 22.14 0.20
C GLY A 161 15.59 21.71 0.43
N GLU A 162 15.10 20.70 -0.29
CA GLU A 162 13.78 20.14 -0.03
C GLU A 162 13.84 19.24 1.20
N ARG A 163 12.78 19.27 2.00
CA ARG A 163 12.64 18.39 3.17
C ARG A 163 11.53 17.39 2.94
N TYR A 164 11.86 16.12 3.19
CA TYR A 164 10.97 14.99 3.04
C TYR A 164 10.65 14.40 4.40
N GLU A 165 9.36 14.30 4.72
CA GLU A 165 8.87 13.60 5.91
C GLU A 165 7.95 12.46 5.51
N ILE A 166 8.40 11.23 5.69
CA ILE A 166 7.63 10.03 5.36
C ILE A 166 7.14 9.36 6.64
N PHE A 167 5.86 9.06 6.67
CA PHE A 167 5.17 8.38 7.76
C PHE A 167 4.90 6.94 7.31
N LEU A 168 5.48 5.99 8.06
CA LEU A 168 5.56 4.58 7.70
C LEU A 168 4.86 3.72 8.74
N ARG A 169 3.78 3.07 8.33
CA ARG A 169 3.15 2.01 9.13
C ARG A 169 3.94 0.73 8.93
N GLN A 170 4.49 0.18 10.01
CA GLN A 170 5.25 -1.06 9.94
C GLN A 170 4.33 -2.22 9.56
N ASN A 171 4.69 -2.95 8.50
CA ASN A 171 3.96 -4.15 8.11
C ASN A 171 4.42 -5.30 9.02
N VAL A 172 3.75 -5.49 10.15
CA VAL A 172 4.06 -6.57 11.12
C VAL A 172 3.82 -7.98 10.54
N THR A 173 3.20 -8.07 9.36
CA THR A 173 2.96 -9.33 8.66
C THR A 173 3.52 -9.25 7.24
N GLU A 174 4.47 -10.12 6.93
CA GLU A 174 5.20 -10.23 5.65
C GLU A 174 4.30 -10.46 4.42
N ASN A 175 3.00 -10.70 4.61
CA ASN A 175 2.04 -11.07 3.57
C ASN A 175 1.27 -9.88 2.95
N LYS A 176 1.79 -8.65 3.02
CA LYS A 176 1.16 -7.50 2.36
C LYS A 176 2.02 -6.98 1.20
N PRO A 177 1.76 -7.43 -0.04
CA PRO A 177 2.40 -6.85 -1.21
C PRO A 177 1.61 -5.60 -1.61
N LEU A 178 1.85 -4.48 -0.92
CA LEU A 178 1.31 -3.19 -1.34
C LEU A 178 2.46 -2.22 -1.43
N VAL A 179 3.16 -2.33 -2.56
CA VAL A 179 4.24 -1.42 -2.95
C VAL A 179 3.66 -0.46 -3.99
N LEU A 180 3.03 0.60 -3.50
CA LEU A 180 2.64 1.76 -4.31
C LEU A 180 3.82 2.71 -4.48
N PHE A 181 4.67 2.82 -3.46
CA PHE A 181 5.89 3.61 -3.46
C PHE A 181 7.09 2.66 -3.52
N ALA A 182 7.33 2.13 -4.72
CA ALA A 182 8.50 1.30 -5.00
C ALA A 182 9.80 2.01 -4.56
N GLY A 183 10.72 1.26 -3.97
CA GLY A 183 11.95 1.77 -3.37
C GLY A 183 11.80 2.22 -1.92
N ILE A 184 10.79 3.02 -1.56
CA ILE A 184 10.56 3.45 -0.17
C ILE A 184 10.00 2.30 0.66
N GLU A 185 8.85 1.77 0.22
CA GLU A 185 8.15 0.70 0.94
C GLU A 185 8.99 -0.59 0.96
N ASP A 186 9.76 -0.82 -0.11
CA ASP A 186 10.74 -1.92 -0.21
C ASP A 186 11.88 -1.75 0.82
N LYS A 187 12.53 -0.57 0.87
CA LYS A 187 13.67 -0.35 1.77
C LYS A 187 13.26 -0.45 3.23
N PHE A 188 12.16 0.20 3.59
CA PHE A 188 11.75 0.29 4.99
C PHE A 188 10.84 -0.85 5.43
N LYS A 189 10.48 -1.77 4.51
CA LYS A 189 9.55 -2.89 4.75
C LYS A 189 8.26 -2.44 5.45
N ALA A 190 7.75 -1.30 5.01
CA ALA A 190 6.66 -0.59 5.68
C ALA A 190 5.76 0.10 4.65
N GLU A 191 4.51 0.33 5.00
CA GLU A 191 3.53 1.04 4.18
C GLU A 191 3.69 2.55 4.36
N VAL A 192 3.83 3.29 3.26
CA VAL A 192 3.78 4.77 3.26
C VAL A 192 2.33 5.19 3.43
N ILE A 193 1.99 5.80 4.57
CA ILE A 193 0.64 6.27 4.87
C ILE A 193 0.49 7.79 4.74
N LYS A 194 1.60 8.52 4.83
CA LYS A 194 1.65 9.97 4.60
C LYS A 194 3.05 10.38 4.17
N MET A 195 3.12 11.36 3.28
CA MET A 195 4.37 12.00 2.90
C MET A 195 4.16 13.51 2.88
N ILE A 196 5.14 14.25 3.39
CA ILE A 196 5.19 15.70 3.32
C ILE A 196 6.48 16.07 2.60
N ILE A 197 6.36 16.89 1.56
CA ILE A 197 7.48 17.46 0.82
C ILE A 197 7.41 18.96 1.05
N THR A 198 8.40 19.52 1.72
CA THR A 198 8.51 20.97 1.95
C THR A 198 9.61 21.52 1.05
N TYR A 199 9.25 22.48 0.20
CA TYR A 199 10.20 23.14 -0.70
C TYR A 199 10.93 24.27 0.02
N PRO A 200 12.17 24.60 -0.39
CA PRO A 200 12.93 25.69 0.20
C PRO A 200 12.27 27.06 -0.05
N GLU A 201 12.76 28.10 0.61
CA GLU A 201 12.40 29.51 0.36
C GLU A 201 10.90 29.81 0.53
N ASN A 202 10.22 29.11 1.43
CA ASN A 202 8.77 29.29 1.68
C ASN A 202 7.88 29.05 0.45
N LYS A 203 8.36 28.27 -0.54
CA LYS A 203 7.58 27.86 -1.72
C LYS A 203 6.40 26.93 -1.40
N GLY A 204 6.23 26.58 -0.13
CA GLY A 204 5.14 25.75 0.36
C GLY A 204 5.52 24.29 0.50
N SER A 205 4.50 23.43 0.55
CA SER A 205 4.64 22.00 0.72
C SER A 205 3.55 21.23 -0.01
N PHE A 206 3.84 19.99 -0.38
CA PHE A 206 2.82 19.01 -0.74
C PHE A 206 2.65 18.00 0.38
N ILE A 207 1.40 17.68 0.67
CA ILE A 207 1.00 16.63 1.60
C ILE A 207 0.26 15.57 0.82
N TYR A 208 0.83 14.38 0.80
CA TYR A 208 0.23 13.18 0.27
C TYR A 208 -0.25 12.32 1.44
N THR A 209 -1.49 11.85 1.40
CA THR A 209 -2.04 10.92 2.42
C THR A 209 -2.65 9.71 1.74
N LYS A 210 -2.40 8.53 2.32
CA LYS A 210 -2.96 7.25 1.86
C LYS A 210 -3.80 6.62 2.97
N LYS A 211 -5.05 6.30 2.66
CA LYS A 211 -5.98 5.63 3.57
C LYS A 211 -6.57 4.40 2.93
N PHE A 212 -6.47 3.26 3.60
CA PHE A 212 -7.18 2.05 3.20
C PHE A 212 -8.59 2.02 3.80
N ILE A 213 -9.58 1.79 2.96
CA ILE A 213 -10.97 1.56 3.37
C ILE A 213 -11.32 0.12 2.99
N PRO A 214 -11.49 -0.79 3.98
CA PRO A 214 -11.89 -2.15 3.69
C PRO A 214 -13.32 -2.15 3.15
N LEU A 215 -13.55 -2.90 2.06
CA LEU A 215 -14.85 -3.00 1.43
C LEU A 215 -15.37 -4.43 1.57
N LYS A 216 -16.48 -4.60 2.28
CA LYS A 216 -17.14 -5.89 2.44
C LYS A 216 -18.03 -6.24 1.24
N SER A 217 -18.71 -5.23 0.70
CA SER A 217 -19.56 -5.31 -0.49
C SER A 217 -19.41 -4.00 -1.27
N HIS A 218 -19.13 -4.10 -2.57
CA HIS A 218 -19.11 -2.98 -3.51
C HIS A 218 -19.36 -3.51 -4.93
N GLU A 219 -20.06 -2.75 -5.77
CA GLU A 219 -20.39 -3.17 -7.14
C GLU A 219 -19.13 -3.46 -7.96
N ILE A 220 -18.12 -2.58 -7.85
CA ILE A 220 -16.80 -2.75 -8.49
C ILE A 220 -16.10 -4.06 -8.06
N LEU A 221 -16.15 -4.41 -6.78
CA LEU A 221 -15.56 -5.68 -6.30
C LEU A 221 -16.30 -6.90 -6.85
N SER A 222 -17.60 -6.78 -7.07
CA SER A 222 -18.42 -7.84 -7.67
C SER A 222 -18.06 -8.04 -9.15
N ALA A 223 -17.68 -6.97 -9.85
CA ALA A 223 -17.18 -7.04 -11.22
C ALA A 223 -15.80 -7.72 -11.32
N MET A 224 -14.89 -7.46 -10.38
CA MET A 224 -13.54 -8.05 -10.36
C MET A 224 -13.54 -9.59 -10.22
N ASN A 225 -14.51 -10.16 -9.50
CA ASN A 225 -14.64 -11.62 -9.37
C ASN A 225 -14.92 -12.33 -10.71
N LYS A 226 -15.40 -11.63 -11.75
CA LYS A 226 -15.70 -12.22 -13.07
C LYS A 226 -14.45 -12.47 -13.92
N PHE A 227 -13.29 -11.94 -13.50
CA PHE A 227 -12.02 -12.03 -14.21
C PHE A 227 -10.96 -12.89 -13.51
N GLN A 228 -11.34 -13.56 -12.41
CA GLN A 228 -10.54 -14.61 -11.75
C GLN A 228 -10.89 -15.97 -12.35
#